data_AF-A0A8I3A555-F1
#
_entry.id   AF-A0A8I3A555-F1
#
_cell.length_a   1.000
_cell.length_b   1.000
_cell.length_c   1.000
_cell.angle_alpha   90.00
_cell.angle_beta   90.00
_cell.angle_gamma   90.00
#
_symmetry.space_group_name_H-M   'P 1'
#
loop_
_entity.id
_entity.type
_entity.pdbx_description
1 polymer ?
#
loop_
_entity_poly.entity_id
_entity_poly.type
_entity_poly.pdbx_seq_one_letter_code
_entity_poly.pdbx_strand_id
1 'polypeptide(L)'
;MAQIFLNSFGQTGTLVIWSFVVIGQYMMGSSMVLAASRQTFAFARDGALPFSSLYCMNRFTGTPVNTVWFVVVISALLGLLSLAGTQATNAVFVVSVTGLYVAYAIPIAVRFIFKNDFKPGSFNLGIFASPSKDAHPTPYRVSPLPPFLSPSWHS
;
A
#
# COMPACT_ATOMS: atom_id res chain seq x y z
N MET A 1 -17.80 8.42 20.05
CA MET A 1 -17.58 6.99 20.40
C MET A 1 -17.29 6.77 21.87
N ALA A 2 -16.33 7.45 22.49
CA ALA A 2 -16.06 7.32 23.94
C ALA A 2 -17.29 7.59 24.83
N GLN A 3 -18.14 8.56 24.46
CA GLN A 3 -19.39 8.88 25.16
C GLN A 3 -20.45 7.75 25.09
N ILE A 4 -20.43 6.95 24.02
CA ILE A 4 -21.38 5.83 23.85
C ILE A 4 -20.97 4.67 24.77
N PHE A 5 -19.67 4.38 24.86
CA PHE A 5 -19.18 3.36 25.78
C PHE A 5 -19.40 3.75 27.24
N LEU A 6 -19.19 5.03 27.59
CA LEU A 6 -19.48 5.55 28.93
C LEU A 6 -20.95 5.35 29.33
N ASN A 7 -21.88 5.56 28.40
CA ASN A 7 -23.31 5.36 28.63
C ASN A 7 -23.72 3.87 28.70
N SER A 8 -22.98 2.96 28.09
CA SER A 8 -23.34 1.53 28.05
C SER A 8 -22.71 0.67 29.16
N PHE A 9 -21.50 0.99 29.64
CA PHE A 9 -20.76 0.13 30.59
C PHE A 9 -20.27 0.85 31.87
N GLY A 10 -20.56 2.15 32.02
CA GLY A 10 -19.98 2.99 33.07
C GLY A 10 -18.51 3.33 32.83
N GLN A 11 -17.91 4.14 33.72
CA GLN A 11 -16.52 4.64 33.57
C GLN A 11 -15.49 3.52 33.51
N THR A 12 -15.59 2.52 34.38
CA THR A 12 -14.56 1.46 34.51
C THR A 12 -14.54 0.51 33.31
N GLY A 13 -15.72 0.05 32.85
CA GLY A 13 -15.80 -0.84 31.68
C GLY A 13 -15.37 -0.15 30.38
N THR A 14 -15.68 1.14 30.26
CA THR A 14 -15.25 1.96 29.11
C THR A 14 -13.74 2.10 29.07
N LEU A 15 -13.09 2.39 30.19
CA LEU A 15 -11.64 2.57 30.24
C LEU A 15 -10.89 1.28 29.85
N VAL A 16 -11.37 0.11 30.27
CA VAL A 16 -10.78 -1.17 29.90
C VAL A 16 -10.86 -1.39 28.39
N ILE A 17 -12.05 -1.25 27.79
CA ILE A 17 -12.22 -1.41 26.33
C ILE A 17 -11.39 -0.36 25.57
N TRP A 18 -11.35 0.87 26.07
CA TRP A 18 -10.59 1.96 25.44
C TRP A 18 -9.09 1.70 25.42
N SER A 19 -8.53 1.04 26.44
CA SER A 19 -7.11 0.66 26.46
C SER A 19 -6.74 -0.29 25.32
N PHE A 20 -7.58 -1.29 25.02
CA PHE A 20 -7.37 -2.21 23.90
C PHE A 20 -7.45 -1.50 22.55
N VAL A 21 -8.38 -0.55 22.40
CA VAL A 21 -8.51 0.26 21.19
C VAL A 21 -7.24 1.08 20.94
N VAL A 22 -6.68 1.70 21.98
CA VAL A 22 -5.44 2.49 21.86
C VAL A 22 -4.26 1.60 21.43
N ILE A 23 -4.14 0.40 22.01
CA ILE A 23 -3.08 -0.57 21.61
C ILE A 23 -3.25 -0.98 20.15
N GLY A 24 -4.47 -1.32 19.73
CA GLY A 24 -4.76 -1.67 18.33
C GLY A 24 -4.44 -0.53 17.37
N GLN A 25 -4.80 0.70 17.74
CA GLN A 25 -4.52 1.89 16.93
C GLN A 25 -3.00 2.13 16.80
N TYR A 26 -2.23 1.88 17.86
CA TYR A 26 -0.78 1.99 17.83
C TYR A 26 -0.13 0.97 16.87
N MET A 27 -0.57 -0.29 16.92
CA MET A 27 -0.07 -1.34 16.00
C MET A 27 -0.45 -1.09 14.55
N MET A 28 -1.64 -0.54 14.30
CA MET A 28 -2.06 -0.13 12.96
C MET A 28 -1.21 1.04 12.46
N GLY A 29 -0.96 2.05 13.30
CA GLY A 29 -0.13 3.21 12.96
C GLY A 29 1.30 2.80 12.58
N SER A 30 1.94 1.92 13.35
CA SER A 30 3.29 1.44 13.03
C SER A 30 3.34 0.66 11.71
N SER A 31 2.30 -0.15 11.43
CA SER A 31 2.15 -0.88 10.18
C SER A 31 1.99 0.06 8.97
N MET A 32 1.21 1.14 9.12
CA MET A 32 1.03 2.15 8.09
C MET A 32 2.32 2.91 7.78
N VAL A 33 3.10 3.30 8.81
CA VAL A 33 4.40 3.96 8.61
C VAL A 33 5.36 3.07 7.83
N LEU A 34 5.40 1.78 8.13
CA LEU A 34 6.21 0.82 7.40
C LEU A 34 5.78 0.70 5.93
N ALA A 35 4.47 0.60 5.66
CA ALA A 35 3.94 0.53 4.30
C ALA A 35 4.20 1.82 3.51
N ALA A 36 3.93 2.99 4.10
CA ALA A 36 4.14 4.29 3.49
C ALA A 36 5.63 4.51 3.13
N SER A 37 6.54 4.15 4.04
CA SER A 37 7.99 4.26 3.79
C SER A 37 8.43 3.44 2.58
N ARG A 38 7.84 2.25 2.35
CA ARG A 38 8.12 1.43 1.17
C ARG A 38 7.58 2.07 -0.12
N GLN A 39 6.40 2.65 -0.08
CA GLN A 39 5.81 3.38 -1.22
C GLN A 39 6.66 4.60 -1.59
N THR A 40 7.05 5.41 -0.59
CA THR A 40 7.89 6.59 -0.80
C THR A 40 9.28 6.21 -1.33
N PHE A 41 9.85 5.09 -0.89
CA PHE A 41 11.12 4.58 -1.44
C PHE A 41 10.99 4.17 -2.92
N ALA A 42 9.90 3.50 -3.30
CA ALA A 42 9.64 3.16 -4.70
C ALA A 42 9.52 4.43 -5.56
N PHE A 43 8.79 5.45 -5.10
CA PHE A 43 8.70 6.73 -5.79
C PHE A 43 10.03 7.48 -5.89
N ALA A 44 10.87 7.39 -4.85
CA ALA A 44 12.21 7.96 -4.88
C ALA A 44 13.10 7.29 -5.94
N ARG A 45 13.03 5.96 -6.05
CA ARG A 45 13.76 5.18 -7.07
C ARG A 45 13.34 5.55 -8.49
N ASP A 46 12.05 5.83 -8.68
CA ASP A 46 11.50 6.22 -9.98
C ASP A 46 11.74 7.72 -10.27
N GLY A 47 12.49 8.43 -9.42
CA GLY A 47 12.89 9.84 -9.62
C GLY A 47 11.77 10.86 -9.39
N ALA A 48 10.63 10.44 -8.85
CA ALA A 48 9.43 11.28 -8.72
C ALA A 48 9.50 12.31 -7.57
N LEU A 49 10.52 12.24 -6.70
CA LEU A 49 10.70 13.15 -5.56
C LEU A 49 11.82 14.18 -5.83
N PRO A 50 11.59 15.47 -5.55
CA PRO A 50 12.68 16.44 -5.48
C PRO A 50 13.64 15.95 -4.39
N PHE A 51 14.92 15.75 -4.70
CA PHE A 51 15.94 15.09 -3.86
C PHE A 51 15.99 13.55 -3.87
N SER A 52 15.64 12.89 -4.99
CA SER A 52 15.75 11.42 -5.15
C SER A 52 17.12 10.82 -4.75
N SER A 53 18.21 11.58 -4.91
CA SER A 53 19.58 11.17 -4.58
C SER A 53 19.83 10.93 -3.08
N LEU A 54 19.01 11.49 -2.17
CA LEU A 54 19.20 11.36 -0.72
C LEU A 54 18.44 10.18 -0.10
N TYR A 55 17.59 9.50 -0.87
CA TYR A 55 16.76 8.38 -0.40
C TYR A 55 17.40 7.01 -0.73
N CYS A 56 18.73 6.93 -0.62
CA CYS A 56 19.45 5.68 -0.84
C CYS A 56 19.19 4.70 0.31
N MET A 57 19.01 3.41 -0.02
CA MET A 57 18.84 2.35 0.98
C MET A 57 20.08 2.26 1.86
N ASN A 58 19.91 2.33 3.18
CA ASN A 58 21.05 2.14 4.09
C ASN A 58 21.51 0.68 4.02
N ARG A 59 22.76 0.46 3.60
CA ARG A 59 23.34 -0.84 3.27
C ARG A 59 23.49 -1.78 4.48
N PHE A 60 23.48 -1.23 5.69
CA PHE A 60 23.64 -1.99 6.95
C PHE A 60 22.33 -2.53 7.52
N THR A 61 21.25 -1.75 7.45
CA THR A 61 19.96 -2.10 8.09
C THR A 61 18.91 -2.56 7.07
N GLY A 62 19.17 -2.36 5.77
CA GLY A 62 18.21 -2.69 4.70
C GLY A 62 16.93 -1.85 4.74
N THR A 63 16.90 -0.79 5.57
CA THR A 63 15.75 0.09 5.74
C THR A 63 16.11 1.51 5.29
N PRO A 64 15.25 2.18 4.50
CA PRO A 64 15.49 3.54 4.04
C PRO A 64 15.16 4.54 5.16
N VAL A 65 16.11 4.78 6.07
CA VAL A 65 15.93 5.63 7.26
C VAL A 65 15.50 7.06 6.92
N ASN A 66 16.09 7.66 5.87
CA ASN A 66 15.74 9.03 5.45
C ASN A 66 14.28 9.12 4.95
N THR A 67 13.80 8.07 4.26
CA THR A 67 12.41 7.98 3.81
C THR A 67 11.43 7.86 4.99
N VAL A 68 11.80 7.10 6.02
CA VAL A 68 10.99 6.97 7.24
C VAL A 68 10.86 8.33 7.94
N TRP A 69 11.96 9.07 8.10
CA TRP A 69 11.91 10.41 8.72
C TRP A 69 11.05 11.38 7.94
N PHE A 70 11.10 11.36 6.60
CA PHE A 70 10.21 12.18 5.77
C PHE A 70 8.73 11.87 6.02
N VAL A 71 8.36 10.58 6.04
CA VAL A 71 6.98 10.14 6.32
C VAL A 71 6.56 10.55 7.73
N VAL A 72 7.44 10.40 8.73
CA VAL A 72 7.17 10.76 10.13
C VAL A 72 6.98 12.26 10.29
N VAL A 73 7.83 13.09 9.66
CA VAL A 73 7.72 14.56 9.71
C VAL A 73 6.41 15.03 9.09
N ILE A 74 6.04 14.50 7.92
CA ILE A 74 4.76 14.84 7.28
C ILE A 74 3.57 14.41 8.15
N SER A 75 3.63 13.21 8.71
CA SER A 75 2.60 12.69 9.60
C SER A 75 2.47 13.55 10.87
N ALA A 76 3.59 14.01 11.42
CA ALA A 76 3.61 14.89 12.58
C ALA A 76 3.01 16.27 12.27
N LEU A 77 3.31 16.85 11.10
CA LEU A 77 2.71 18.12 10.66
C LEU A 77 1.19 18.00 10.47
N LEU A 78 0.71 16.91 9.86
CA LEU A 78 -0.72 16.64 9.74
C LEU A 78 -1.38 16.39 11.10
N GLY A 79 -0.69 15.70 12.01
CA GLY A 79 -1.12 15.51 13.39
C GLY A 79 -1.25 16.84 14.15
N LEU A 80 -0.29 17.74 13.99
CA LEU A 80 -0.35 19.10 14.54
C LEU A 80 -1.53 19.89 13.96
N LEU A 81 -1.79 19.78 12.66
CA LEU A 81 -2.91 20.45 12.02
C LEU A 81 -4.26 19.99 12.59
N SER A 82 -4.37 18.72 12.96
CA SER A 82 -5.58 18.16 13.58
C SER A 82 -5.86 18.75 14.98
N LEU A 83 -4.85 19.30 15.66
CA LEU A 83 -5.01 19.97 16.97
C LEU A 83 -5.52 21.42 16.85
N ALA A 84 -5.50 22.02 15.65
CA ALA A 84 -5.85 23.43 15.44
C ALA A 84 -7.35 23.73 15.60
N GLY A 85 -8.21 22.71 15.56
CA GLY A 85 -9.65 22.85 15.80
C GLY A 85 -10.48 21.85 15.01
N THR A 86 -11.77 21.79 15.33
CA THR A 86 -12.72 20.83 14.72
C THR A 86 -12.83 20.99 13.21
N GLN A 87 -12.73 22.22 12.70
CA GLN A 87 -12.75 22.48 11.26
C GLN A 87 -11.51 21.91 10.54
N ALA A 88 -10.32 22.05 11.14
CA ALA A 88 -9.07 21.54 10.58
C ALA A 88 -9.07 19.99 10.57
N THR A 89 -9.51 19.37 11.67
CA THR A 89 -9.68 17.90 11.75
C THR A 89 -10.59 17.38 10.64
N ASN A 90 -11.76 18.00 10.44
CA ASN A 90 -12.71 17.60 9.40
C ASN A 90 -12.10 17.74 8.00
N ALA A 91 -11.36 18.84 7.73
CA ALA A 91 -10.70 19.05 6.45
C ALA A 91 -9.66 17.96 6.15
N VAL A 92 -8.83 17.58 7.14
CA VAL A 92 -7.81 16.52 7.00
C VAL A 92 -8.46 15.17 6.67
N PHE A 93 -9.59 14.84 7.31
CA PHE A 93 -10.33 13.61 7.01
C PHE A 93 -10.84 13.59 5.56
N VAL A 94 -11.46 14.67 5.10
CA VAL A 94 -11.98 14.75 3.72
C VAL A 94 -10.85 14.65 2.71
N VAL A 95 -9.74 15.37 2.90
CA VAL A 95 -8.58 15.30 2.00
C VAL A 95 -7.99 13.89 1.96
N SER A 96 -7.92 13.20 3.11
CA SER A 96 -7.41 11.82 3.17
C SER A 96 -8.29 10.85 2.37
N VAL A 97 -9.61 10.97 2.48
CA VAL A 97 -10.58 10.12 1.77
C VAL A 97 -10.55 10.43 0.27
N THR A 98 -10.58 11.70 -0.12
CA THR A 98 -10.50 12.10 -1.54
C THR A 98 -9.19 11.66 -2.18
N GLY A 99 -8.06 11.81 -1.47
CA GLY A 99 -6.75 11.34 -1.95
C GLY A 99 -6.73 9.84 -2.20
N LEU A 100 -7.34 9.04 -1.32
CA LEU A 100 -7.46 7.59 -1.49
C LEU A 100 -8.32 7.23 -2.72
N TYR A 101 -9.44 7.92 -2.93
CA TYR A 101 -10.27 7.70 -4.12
C TYR A 101 -9.52 8.00 -5.42
N VAL A 102 -8.76 9.09 -5.46
CA VAL A 102 -7.91 9.42 -6.62
C VAL A 102 -6.84 8.35 -6.81
N ALA A 103 -6.18 7.91 -5.74
CA ALA A 103 -5.16 6.85 -5.80
C ALA A 103 -5.70 5.53 -6.36
N TYR A 104 -6.95 5.17 -6.04
CA TYR A 104 -7.61 4.00 -6.63
C TYR A 104 -8.12 4.23 -8.05
N ALA A 105 -8.52 5.45 -8.39
CA ALA A 105 -8.97 5.78 -9.74
C ALA A 105 -7.81 5.69 -10.76
N ILE A 106 -6.57 6.01 -10.37
CA ILE A 106 -5.39 5.99 -11.26
C ILE A 106 -5.17 4.61 -11.93
N PRO A 107 -4.99 3.49 -11.21
CA PRO A 107 -4.76 2.19 -11.85
C PRO A 107 -5.96 1.71 -12.67
N ILE A 108 -7.17 2.08 -12.28
CA ILE A 108 -8.39 1.79 -13.03
C ILE A 108 -8.36 2.55 -14.37
N ALA A 109 -8.11 3.84 -14.35
CA ALA A 109 -8.03 4.68 -15.53
C ALA A 109 -6.89 4.24 -16.47
N VAL A 110 -5.70 3.96 -15.93
CA VAL A 110 -4.55 3.45 -16.71
C VAL A 110 -4.91 2.13 -17.40
N ARG A 111 -5.65 1.25 -16.73
CA ARG A 111 -6.10 -0.02 -17.32
C ARG A 111 -7.14 0.14 -18.44
N PHE A 112 -7.97 1.18 -18.39
CA PHE A 112 -8.93 1.47 -19.46
C PHE A 112 -8.30 2.24 -20.64
N ILE A 113 -7.31 3.09 -20.37
CA ILE A 113 -6.68 3.96 -21.39
C ILE A 113 -5.56 3.23 -22.14
N PHE A 114 -4.74 2.43 -21.45
CA PHE A 114 -3.68 1.65 -22.09
C PHE A 114 -4.16 0.24 -22.43
N LYS A 115 -4.08 -0.13 -23.72
CA LYS A 115 -4.23 -1.52 -24.18
C LYS A 115 -2.98 -2.28 -23.72
N ASN A 116 -3.02 -2.83 -22.52
CA ASN A 116 -1.85 -3.43 -21.91
C ASN A 116 -1.65 -4.86 -22.44
N ASP A 117 -0.52 -5.09 -23.14
CA ASP A 117 0.09 -6.42 -23.32
C ASP A 117 0.59 -6.95 -21.95
N PHE A 118 -0.35 -7.16 -21.02
CA PHE A 118 -0.04 -7.72 -19.71
C PHE A 118 0.40 -9.16 -19.93
N LYS A 119 1.70 -9.44 -19.76
CA LYS A 119 2.21 -10.82 -19.78
C LYS A 119 1.52 -11.60 -18.64
N PRO A 120 0.68 -12.61 -18.94
CA PRO A 120 -0.07 -13.34 -17.93
C PRO A 120 0.90 -14.05 -16.97
N GLY A 121 0.74 -13.85 -15.65
CA GLY A 121 1.51 -14.59 -14.63
C GLY A 121 1.01 -16.04 -14.48
N SER A 122 1.65 -16.88 -13.67
CA SER A 122 1.27 -18.31 -13.49
C SER A 122 -0.19 -18.53 -13.03
N PHE A 123 -0.88 -17.49 -12.57
CA PHE A 123 -2.30 -17.53 -12.20
C PHE A 123 -3.03 -16.38 -12.91
N ASN A 124 -3.92 -16.73 -13.85
CA ASN A 124 -4.76 -15.77 -14.59
C ASN A 124 -6.22 -16.08 -14.37
N LEU A 125 -7.00 -15.07 -13.98
CA LEU A 125 -8.45 -15.16 -13.78
C LEU A 125 -9.26 -15.16 -15.10
N GLY A 126 -8.63 -15.49 -16.23
CA GLY A 126 -9.28 -15.66 -17.53
C GLY A 126 -10.16 -14.48 -17.93
N ILE A 127 -11.38 -14.77 -18.36
CA ILE A 127 -12.37 -13.78 -18.86
C ILE A 127 -12.77 -12.75 -17.80
N PHE A 128 -12.68 -13.09 -16.50
CA PHE A 128 -12.94 -12.13 -15.42
C PHE A 128 -11.79 -11.15 -15.19
N ALA A 129 -10.61 -11.36 -15.82
CA ALA A 129 -9.46 -10.47 -15.76
C ALA A 129 -9.33 -9.55 -16.98
N SER A 130 -10.07 -9.73 -18.07
CA SER A 130 -9.95 -8.85 -19.24
C SER A 130 -11.10 -7.86 -19.30
N PRO A 131 -10.84 -6.55 -19.43
CA PRO A 131 -11.85 -5.60 -19.92
C PRO A 131 -12.03 -5.82 -21.43
N SER A 132 -12.62 -6.96 -21.78
CA SER A 132 -13.33 -7.27 -23.02
C SER A 132 -12.87 -6.53 -24.29
N LYS A 133 -11.64 -6.77 -24.76
CA LYS A 133 -11.30 -6.79 -26.20
C LYS A 133 -10.18 -7.81 -26.37
N ASP A 134 -10.34 -8.74 -27.29
CA ASP A 134 -9.40 -9.80 -27.68
C ASP A 134 -9.74 -11.19 -27.07
N ALA A 135 -10.90 -11.72 -27.46
CA ALA A 135 -11.10 -13.16 -27.57
C ALA A 135 -10.32 -13.67 -28.80
N HIS A 136 -9.00 -13.79 -28.69
CA HIS A 136 -8.22 -14.64 -29.59
C HIS A 136 -7.63 -15.78 -28.78
N PRO A 137 -7.97 -17.05 -29.07
CA PRO A 137 -7.35 -18.18 -28.42
C PRO A 137 -5.92 -18.28 -28.94
N THR A 138 -4.93 -17.78 -28.20
CA THR A 138 -3.53 -18.10 -28.47
C THR A 138 -3.31 -19.56 -28.08
N PRO A 139 -2.94 -20.46 -29.01
CA PRO A 139 -2.56 -21.81 -28.66
C PRO A 139 -1.25 -21.73 -27.88
N TYR A 140 -1.28 -22.21 -26.66
CA TYR A 140 -0.13 -22.50 -25.83
C TYR A 140 0.76 -23.53 -26.55
N ARG A 141 1.67 -23.03 -27.38
CA ARG A 141 2.81 -23.82 -27.85
C ARG A 141 3.76 -23.94 -26.67
N VAL A 142 3.60 -25.02 -25.90
CA VAL A 142 4.63 -25.52 -24.99
C VAL A 142 5.95 -25.53 -25.76
N SER A 143 6.86 -24.63 -25.41
CA SER A 143 8.24 -24.71 -25.84
C SER A 143 8.79 -26.04 -25.32
N PRO A 144 9.44 -26.87 -26.17
CA PRO A 144 10.06 -28.09 -25.68
C PRO A 144 11.07 -27.71 -24.60
N LEU A 145 10.98 -28.41 -23.45
CA LEU A 145 11.89 -28.28 -22.32
C LEU A 145 13.35 -28.29 -22.81
N PRO A 146 14.25 -27.46 -22.24
CA PRO A 146 15.66 -27.57 -22.55
C PRO A 146 16.16 -28.99 -22.16
N PRO A 147 17.03 -29.63 -22.96
CA PRO A 147 17.45 -31.03 -22.78
C PRO A 147 18.41 -31.24 -21.59
N PHE A 148 18.33 -30.44 -20.53
CA PHE A 148 19.29 -30.44 -19.42
C PHE A 148 18.88 -31.33 -18.23
N LEU A 149 17.84 -32.15 -18.40
CA LEU A 149 17.40 -33.13 -17.40
C LEU A 149 17.20 -34.50 -18.05
N SER A 150 18.28 -35.10 -18.55
CA SER A 150 18.37 -36.55 -18.71
C SER A 150 19.03 -37.15 -17.47
N PRO A 151 18.34 -37.97 -16.65
CA PRO A 151 18.97 -38.75 -15.59
C PRO A 151 19.80 -39.88 -16.21
N SER A 152 21.12 -39.82 -16.05
CA SER A 152 22.02 -40.92 -16.38
C SER A 152 21.96 -41.99 -15.29
N TRP A 153 21.08 -42.97 -15.44
CA TRP A 153 21.12 -44.22 -14.68
C TRP A 153 20.75 -45.37 -15.61
N HIS A 154 21.75 -46.07 -16.15
CA HIS A 154 21.72 -47.49 -16.51
C HIS A 154 23.14 -47.93 -16.89
N SER A 155 23.77 -48.66 -15.98
CA SER A 155 24.76 -49.69 -16.24
C SER A 155 24.14 -51.03 -15.93
#